data_AF-G8TY98-F1
#
_entry.id   AF-G8TY98-F1
#
_cell.length_a   1.000
_cell.length_b   1.000
_cell.length_c   1.000
_cell.angle_alpha   90.00
_cell.angle_beta   90.00
_cell.angle_gamma   90.00
#
_symmetry.space_group_name_H-M   'P 1'
#
loop_
_entity.id
_entity.type
_entity.pdbx_description
1 polymer ?
#
loop_
_entity_poly.entity_id
_entity_poly.type
_entity_poly.pdbx_seq_one_letter_code
_entity_poly.pdbx_strand_id
1 'polypeptide(L)'
;MRISWNVARRPWVLGTAFLLAAGGSVLFWLSGRPSAGDGPRSLPGPGRVATVALIGADGTPLDHWTRRAGIEIFPARLPLWARKNLRRQIPAVWFRQPVFLWVPSSAVARTWRRLNVPGVQAATVAQLVPDNDLPSTMWTVLQQEVKGMRSARYRAHGAIWQAPVQATVRVSWDALLARQLTQGIPLGGAVWVEGGQGAIRAAATRPSGRQKLWQPFPADMGLVPPLLAEALTEPTLWKAPASLTQIGRRWGRSGLREAFQALHLGPGATVTGQPLPNPPLPSLSAATLAQGRALWVTVPELVSAYSPFINQGNWMPPTALRVGHLPLSNPRPAPSADFRQVLDSLPSEVVDGDTVYLWQVGPQGLVAISSGRARFIAFLAGSAAGASARLLPIIVADLSSPVP
;
A
#
# COMPACT_ATOMS: atom_id res chain seq x y z
N MET A 1 21.92 -75.57 -37.86
CA MET A 1 20.74 -76.46 -37.79
C MET A 1 19.97 -76.12 -36.52
N ARG A 2 18.69 -75.77 -36.63
CA ARG A 2 17.81 -75.36 -35.51
C ARG A 2 17.66 -76.50 -34.50
N ILE A 3 17.84 -76.21 -33.20
CA ILE A 3 17.02 -76.80 -32.13
C ILE A 3 16.79 -75.73 -31.06
N SER A 4 15.54 -75.29 -30.95
CA SER A 4 14.95 -74.69 -29.76
C SER A 4 14.63 -75.78 -28.75
N TRP A 5 14.81 -75.55 -27.44
CA TRP A 5 13.85 -75.98 -26.42
C TRP A 5 13.96 -75.08 -25.19
N ASN A 6 12.78 -74.73 -24.69
CA ASN A 6 12.54 -73.81 -23.59
C ASN A 6 11.79 -74.60 -22.50
N VAL A 7 12.02 -74.21 -21.25
CA VAL A 7 11.19 -74.41 -20.04
C VAL A 7 11.18 -75.80 -19.36
N ALA A 8 11.65 -75.84 -18.10
CA ALA A 8 10.86 -76.13 -16.87
C ALA A 8 11.81 -76.31 -15.65
N ARG A 9 11.88 -75.35 -14.71
CA ARG A 9 11.12 -75.21 -13.43
C ARG A 9 11.69 -75.96 -12.19
N ARG A 10 12.43 -75.17 -11.35
CA ARG A 10 12.45 -75.05 -9.85
C ARG A 10 12.69 -76.28 -8.96
N PRO A 11 13.04 -76.12 -7.64
CA PRO A 11 13.33 -74.93 -6.82
C PRO A 11 14.79 -74.95 -6.26
N TRP A 12 15.32 -73.95 -5.55
CA TRP A 12 15.31 -73.85 -4.08
C TRP A 12 15.82 -72.46 -3.64
N VAL A 13 15.04 -71.83 -2.75
CA VAL A 13 15.43 -70.97 -1.61
C VAL A 13 16.26 -69.71 -1.89
N LEU A 14 15.56 -68.59 -2.10
CA LEU A 14 16.03 -67.23 -1.79
C LEU A 14 14.80 -66.38 -1.39
N GLY A 15 14.17 -66.74 -0.26
CA GLY A 15 12.86 -66.21 0.15
C GLY A 15 12.82 -65.37 1.41
N THR A 16 13.92 -65.19 2.14
CA THR A 16 13.85 -64.63 3.52
C THR A 16 14.63 -63.34 3.75
N ALA A 17 15.49 -62.90 2.83
CA ALA A 17 16.25 -61.65 3.01
C ALA A 17 15.56 -60.39 2.45
N PHE A 18 14.60 -60.52 1.52
CA PHE A 18 13.96 -59.37 0.88
C PHE A 18 12.74 -58.79 1.63
N LEU A 19 12.13 -59.57 2.53
CA LEU A 19 10.95 -59.10 3.30
C LEU A 19 11.31 -58.26 4.52
N LEU A 20 12.54 -58.36 5.05
CA LEU A 20 13.00 -57.50 6.15
C LEU A 20 13.55 -56.14 5.66
N ALA A 21 14.01 -56.05 4.42
CA ALA A 21 14.40 -54.78 3.81
C ALA A 21 13.16 -53.94 3.41
N ALA A 22 12.07 -54.58 2.95
CA ALA A 22 10.83 -53.88 2.60
C ALA A 22 10.01 -53.43 3.84
N GLY A 23 10.07 -54.17 4.96
CA GLY A 23 9.42 -53.79 6.22
C GLY A 23 10.10 -52.62 6.95
N GLY A 24 11.43 -52.49 6.83
CA GLY A 24 12.18 -51.36 7.38
C GLY A 24 11.95 -50.05 6.65
N SER A 25 11.72 -50.10 5.34
CA SER A 25 11.47 -48.90 4.52
C SER A 25 10.10 -48.27 4.79
N VAL A 26 9.07 -49.05 5.15
CA VAL A 26 7.73 -48.52 5.50
C VAL A 26 7.69 -47.89 6.90
N LEU A 27 8.47 -48.41 7.85
CA LEU A 27 8.66 -47.78 9.18
C LEU A 27 9.56 -46.54 9.12
N PHE A 28 10.50 -46.48 8.18
CA PHE A 28 11.25 -45.26 7.86
C PHE A 28 10.38 -44.24 7.09
N TRP A 29 9.45 -44.71 6.26
CA TRP A 29 8.46 -43.88 5.55
C TRP A 29 7.45 -43.21 6.48
N LEU A 30 7.10 -43.85 7.60
CA LEU A 30 6.25 -43.25 8.65
C LEU A 30 7.01 -42.29 9.59
N SER A 31 8.35 -42.28 9.59
CA SER A 31 9.18 -41.40 10.44
C SER A 31 9.81 -40.21 9.69
N GLY A 32 9.79 -40.21 8.35
CA GLY A 32 10.28 -39.13 7.49
C GLY A 32 9.17 -38.22 6.98
N ARG A 33 8.84 -37.18 7.74
CA ARG A 33 8.08 -36.00 7.28
C ARG A 33 8.46 -35.55 5.86
N PRO A 34 7.54 -34.92 5.11
CA PRO A 34 7.86 -34.31 3.82
C PRO A 34 9.07 -33.39 3.95
N SER A 35 10.00 -33.60 3.02
CA SER A 35 11.16 -32.79 2.73
C SER A 35 10.78 -31.31 2.80
N ALA A 36 11.59 -30.53 3.50
CA ALA A 36 11.55 -29.07 3.46
C ALA A 36 11.96 -28.62 2.04
N GLY A 37 11.04 -28.73 1.08
CA GLY A 37 11.11 -28.01 -0.17
C GLY A 37 10.83 -26.54 0.10
N ASP A 38 11.62 -25.67 -0.54
CA ASP A 38 11.66 -24.22 -0.36
C ASP A 38 10.28 -23.60 -0.14
N GLY A 39 9.98 -23.32 1.13
CA GLY A 39 8.77 -22.65 1.58
C GLY A 39 9.03 -21.15 1.75
N PRO A 40 8.02 -20.30 1.49
CA PRO A 40 8.18 -18.85 1.43
C PRO A 40 8.83 -18.27 2.70
N ARG A 41 9.70 -17.27 2.47
CA ARG A 41 10.33 -16.42 3.49
C ARG A 41 9.26 -15.87 4.44
N SER A 42 9.44 -16.12 5.74
CA SER A 42 8.63 -15.64 6.88
C SER A 42 7.15 -16.05 6.88
N LEU A 43 6.76 -16.81 7.91
CA LEU A 43 5.35 -17.02 8.25
C LEU A 43 4.84 -15.79 9.01
N PRO A 44 3.63 -15.29 8.74
CA PRO A 44 2.95 -14.46 9.72
C PRO A 44 2.79 -15.32 10.98
N GLY A 45 3.20 -14.77 12.13
CA GLY A 45 2.90 -15.35 13.43
C GLY A 45 1.37 -15.52 13.61
N PRO A 46 0.92 -16.06 14.76
CA PRO A 46 -0.52 -16.11 15.09
C PRO A 46 -1.17 -14.76 14.74
N GLY A 47 -2.19 -14.83 13.88
CA GLY A 47 -2.53 -13.74 12.96
C GLY A 47 -2.60 -12.40 13.69
N ARG A 48 -1.68 -11.49 13.38
CA ARG A 48 -1.82 -10.10 13.83
C ARG A 48 -3.06 -9.55 13.12
N VAL A 49 -4.08 -9.22 13.89
CA VAL A 49 -5.35 -8.71 13.39
C VAL A 49 -5.58 -7.31 13.92
N ALA A 50 -6.19 -6.49 13.08
CA ALA A 50 -6.60 -5.16 13.45
C ALA A 50 -7.62 -5.23 14.60
N THR A 51 -7.35 -4.49 15.68
CA THR A 51 -8.32 -4.22 16.76
C THR A 51 -8.93 -2.85 16.67
N VAL A 52 -8.85 -2.27 15.49
CA VAL A 52 -9.38 -0.95 15.20
C VAL A 52 -10.39 -1.12 14.08
N ALA A 53 -11.61 -0.70 14.34
CA ALA A 53 -12.62 -0.53 13.30
C ALA A 53 -12.38 0.80 12.59
N LEU A 54 -12.41 0.79 11.26
CA LEU A 54 -12.19 1.98 10.44
C LEU A 54 -13.50 2.58 9.96
N ILE A 55 -13.63 3.88 10.11
CA ILE A 55 -14.75 4.67 9.57
C ILE A 55 -14.19 5.70 8.59
N GLY A 56 -14.71 5.70 7.37
CA GLY A 56 -14.38 6.64 6.31
C GLY A 56 -14.79 8.08 6.60
N ALA A 57 -14.39 9.00 5.73
CA ALA A 57 -14.73 10.41 5.83
C ALA A 57 -16.26 10.65 5.75
N ASP A 58 -16.95 9.82 4.97
CA ASP A 58 -18.40 9.76 4.76
C ASP A 58 -19.16 9.01 5.89
N GLY A 59 -18.45 8.55 6.92
CA GLY A 59 -19.04 7.77 8.00
C GLY A 59 -19.28 6.29 7.67
N THR A 60 -18.92 5.83 6.47
CA THR A 60 -19.07 4.43 6.11
C THR A 60 -18.01 3.57 6.80
N PRO A 61 -18.36 2.37 7.30
CA PRO A 61 -17.36 1.39 7.69
C PRO A 61 -16.47 1.06 6.48
N LEU A 62 -15.15 1.00 6.70
CA LEU A 62 -14.18 0.57 5.68
C LEU A 62 -13.68 -0.85 5.92
N ASP A 63 -14.22 -1.50 6.96
CA ASP A 63 -13.94 -2.87 7.31
C ASP A 63 -15.21 -3.60 7.76
N HIS A 64 -15.18 -4.91 7.63
CA HIS A 64 -16.24 -5.78 8.13
C HIS A 64 -15.67 -7.00 8.83
N TRP A 65 -16.47 -7.59 9.71
CA TRP A 65 -16.15 -8.85 10.36
C TRP A 65 -16.33 -10.00 9.36
N THR A 66 -15.27 -10.76 9.16
CA THR A 66 -15.32 -12.03 8.44
C THR A 66 -14.92 -13.19 9.33
N ARG A 67 -15.53 -14.36 9.11
CA ARG A 67 -15.16 -15.61 9.79
C ARG A 67 -14.21 -16.39 8.90
N ARG A 68 -13.03 -16.71 9.41
CA ARG A 68 -12.01 -17.52 8.74
C ARG A 68 -11.69 -18.77 9.53
N ALA A 69 -11.33 -19.83 8.83
CA ALA A 69 -10.93 -21.07 9.47
C ALA A 69 -9.53 -20.92 10.10
N GLY A 70 -9.41 -21.01 11.42
CA GLY A 70 -8.15 -21.04 12.19
C GLY A 70 -7.87 -22.41 12.82
N ILE A 71 -6.70 -22.59 13.41
CA ILE A 71 -6.41 -23.76 14.23
C ILE A 71 -5.98 -23.34 15.63
N GLU A 72 -6.51 -24.04 16.62
CA GLU A 72 -5.98 -24.02 17.97
C GLU A 72 -4.84 -25.01 18.08
N ILE A 73 -3.77 -24.58 18.73
CA ILE A 73 -2.61 -25.40 19.01
C ILE A 73 -2.48 -25.52 20.53
N PHE A 74 -2.48 -26.77 21.01
CA PHE A 74 -2.23 -27.15 22.40
C PHE A 74 -0.80 -27.68 22.51
N PRO A 75 0.19 -26.86 22.88
CA PRO A 75 1.60 -27.24 22.73
C PRO A 75 2.02 -28.46 23.55
N ALA A 76 1.34 -28.70 24.68
CA ALA A 76 1.55 -29.85 25.54
C ALA A 76 1.07 -31.17 24.91
N ARG A 77 0.13 -31.11 23.96
CA ARG A 77 -0.45 -32.27 23.26
C ARG A 77 0.17 -32.51 21.89
N LEU A 78 1.05 -31.60 21.43
CA LEU A 78 1.74 -31.76 20.16
C LEU A 78 2.80 -32.87 20.25
N PRO A 79 2.84 -33.79 19.27
CA PRO A 79 3.96 -34.71 19.14
C PRO A 79 5.32 -33.98 19.01
N LEU A 80 6.40 -34.63 19.44
CA LEU A 80 7.76 -34.05 19.42
C LEU A 80 8.17 -33.53 18.03
N TRP A 81 7.85 -34.28 16.97
CA TRP A 81 8.12 -33.88 15.59
C TRP A 81 7.39 -32.56 15.25
N ALA A 82 6.11 -32.43 15.62
CA ALA A 82 5.28 -31.23 15.43
C ALA A 82 5.81 -30.04 16.23
N ARG A 83 6.10 -30.24 17.51
CA ARG A 83 6.65 -29.22 18.38
C ARG A 83 8.00 -28.67 17.86
N LYS A 84 8.90 -29.55 17.39
CA LYS A 84 10.21 -29.16 16.83
C LYS A 84 10.06 -28.35 15.54
N ASN A 85 9.16 -28.75 14.66
CA ASN A 85 8.91 -28.05 13.40
C ASN A 85 8.25 -26.67 13.65
N LEU A 86 7.32 -26.59 14.58
CA LEU A 86 6.65 -25.33 14.95
C LEU A 86 7.62 -24.37 15.66
N ARG A 87 8.52 -24.86 16.52
CA ARG A 87 9.56 -24.03 17.18
C ARG A 87 10.52 -23.35 16.20
N ARG A 88 10.70 -23.91 14.99
CA ARG A 88 11.49 -23.27 13.91
C ARG A 88 10.74 -22.13 13.21
N GLN A 89 9.42 -22.07 13.41
CA GLN A 89 8.51 -21.22 12.63
C GLN A 89 7.90 -20.09 13.46
N ILE A 90 7.74 -20.27 14.78
CA ILE A 90 7.16 -19.27 15.67
C ILE A 90 8.06 -19.04 16.90
N PRO A 91 8.02 -17.84 17.50
CA PRO A 91 8.82 -17.52 18.68
C PRO A 91 8.54 -18.44 19.87
N ALA A 92 9.57 -18.74 20.67
CA ALA A 92 9.47 -19.66 21.82
C ALA A 92 8.43 -19.23 22.87
N VAL A 93 8.14 -17.94 23.00
CA VAL A 93 7.15 -17.39 23.95
C VAL A 93 5.75 -17.99 23.76
N TRP A 94 5.38 -18.40 22.54
CA TRP A 94 4.07 -18.99 22.25
C TRP A 94 3.91 -20.40 22.83
N PHE A 95 5.01 -21.13 23.00
CA PHE A 95 5.00 -22.45 23.64
C PHE A 95 4.83 -22.39 25.16
N ARG A 96 4.85 -21.20 25.75
CA ARG A 96 4.51 -20.98 27.17
C ARG A 96 3.01 -20.85 27.39
N GLN A 97 2.23 -20.64 26.33
CA GLN A 97 0.77 -20.56 26.41
C GLN A 97 0.15 -21.97 26.43
N PRO A 98 -0.94 -22.20 27.20
CA PRO A 98 -1.62 -23.50 27.24
C PRO A 98 -2.28 -23.83 25.90
N VAL A 99 -2.77 -22.81 25.20
CA VAL A 99 -3.33 -22.87 23.85
C VAL A 99 -3.02 -21.56 23.13
N PHE A 100 -2.82 -21.60 21.82
CA PHE A 100 -2.83 -20.40 21.00
C PHE A 100 -3.46 -20.66 19.63
N LEU A 101 -4.04 -19.60 19.06
CA LEU A 101 -4.63 -19.63 17.74
C LEU A 101 -3.57 -19.40 16.66
N TRP A 102 -3.58 -20.20 15.61
CA TRP A 102 -2.80 -19.98 14.39
C TRP A 102 -3.73 -19.89 13.17
N VAL A 103 -3.63 -18.79 12.41
CA VAL A 103 -4.46 -18.55 11.22
C VAL A 103 -3.70 -19.03 9.96
N PRO A 104 -4.27 -19.92 9.14
CA PRO A 104 -3.57 -20.61 8.08
C PRO A 104 -3.43 -19.75 6.82
N SER A 105 -2.35 -18.96 6.73
CA SER A 105 -1.77 -18.65 5.42
C SER A 105 -0.81 -19.76 4.96
N SER A 106 -0.40 -20.66 5.87
CA SER A 106 0.62 -21.68 5.63
C SER A 106 0.02 -22.99 5.09
N ALA A 107 0.69 -23.61 4.12
CA ALA A 107 0.38 -24.98 3.69
C ALA A 107 0.49 -25.98 4.85
N VAL A 108 1.42 -25.73 5.78
CA VAL A 108 1.68 -26.56 6.98
C VAL A 108 0.43 -26.70 7.86
N ALA A 109 -0.25 -25.61 8.18
CA ALA A 109 -1.46 -25.63 9.01
C ALA A 109 -2.60 -26.42 8.34
N ARG A 110 -2.75 -26.28 7.01
CA ARG A 110 -3.72 -27.07 6.23
C ARG A 110 -3.38 -28.56 6.24
N THR A 111 -2.11 -28.90 6.08
CA THR A 111 -1.64 -30.29 6.15
C THR A 111 -1.87 -30.89 7.54
N TRP A 112 -1.59 -30.14 8.61
CA TRP A 112 -1.76 -30.64 9.98
C TRP A 112 -3.22 -30.89 10.34
N ARG A 113 -4.15 -30.07 9.83
CA ARG A 113 -5.59 -30.39 9.91
C ARG A 113 -5.93 -31.68 9.20
N ARG A 114 -5.46 -31.87 7.95
CA ARG A 114 -5.75 -33.08 7.18
C ARG A 114 -5.23 -34.35 7.86
N LEU A 115 -4.10 -34.24 8.56
CA LEU A 115 -3.45 -35.36 9.25
C LEU A 115 -4.00 -35.61 10.67
N ASN A 116 -5.01 -34.84 11.14
CA ASN A 116 -5.56 -34.96 12.50
C ASN A 116 -4.48 -35.00 13.60
N VAL A 117 -3.47 -34.12 13.49
CA VAL A 117 -2.33 -34.10 14.42
C VAL A 117 -2.81 -33.86 15.85
N PRO A 118 -2.42 -34.70 16.85
CA PRO A 118 -2.77 -34.47 18.24
C PRO A 118 -2.36 -33.08 18.72
N GLY A 119 -3.25 -32.41 19.46
CA GLY A 119 -3.04 -31.04 19.91
C GLY A 119 -3.30 -29.95 18.86
N VAL A 120 -3.86 -30.31 17.70
CA VAL A 120 -4.37 -29.36 16.70
C VAL A 120 -5.89 -29.50 16.61
N GLN A 121 -6.62 -28.41 16.79
CA GLN A 121 -8.08 -28.39 16.65
C GLN A 121 -8.52 -27.33 15.65
N ALA A 122 -9.61 -27.61 14.92
CA ALA A 122 -10.22 -26.62 14.05
C ALA A 122 -10.87 -25.52 14.91
N ALA A 123 -10.66 -24.27 14.53
CA ALA A 123 -11.23 -23.12 15.19
C ALA A 123 -11.81 -22.15 14.17
N THR A 124 -12.76 -21.34 14.59
CA THR A 124 -13.25 -20.21 13.79
C THR A 124 -12.67 -18.92 14.34
N VAL A 125 -12.24 -18.05 13.43
CA VAL A 125 -11.58 -16.80 13.74
C VAL A 125 -12.39 -15.66 13.15
N ALA A 126 -12.86 -14.77 14.00
CA ALA A 126 -13.44 -13.50 13.57
C ALA A 126 -12.29 -12.49 13.40
N GLN A 127 -12.18 -11.90 12.21
CA GLN A 127 -11.18 -10.90 11.88
C GLN A 127 -11.84 -9.73 11.12
N LEU A 128 -11.41 -8.51 11.45
CA LEU A 128 -11.67 -7.33 10.62
C LEU A 128 -10.85 -7.41 9.33
N VAL A 129 -11.53 -7.30 8.20
CA VAL A 129 -10.94 -7.25 6.86
C VAL A 129 -11.41 -5.99 6.14
N PRO A 130 -10.59 -5.42 5.24
CA PRO A 130 -11.00 -4.26 4.45
C PRO A 130 -12.21 -4.61 3.58
N ASP A 131 -13.08 -3.63 3.39
CA ASP A 131 -14.12 -3.71 2.37
C ASP A 131 -13.53 -3.71 0.95
N ASN A 132 -14.31 -4.23 0.00
CA ASN A 132 -13.88 -4.37 -1.40
C ASN A 132 -13.52 -3.03 -2.07
N ASP A 133 -14.06 -1.93 -1.55
CA ASP A 133 -13.85 -0.58 -2.07
C ASP A 133 -12.56 0.08 -1.55
N LEU A 134 -11.88 -0.54 -0.57
CA LEU A 134 -10.61 -0.07 -0.06
C LEU A 134 -9.46 -0.82 -0.75
N PRO A 135 -8.65 -0.15 -1.59
CA PRO A 135 -7.50 -0.79 -2.23
C PRO A 135 -6.55 -1.40 -1.21
N SER A 136 -5.98 -2.56 -1.50
CA SER A 136 -5.03 -3.25 -0.60
C SER A 136 -3.82 -2.41 -0.21
N THR A 137 -3.38 -1.53 -1.10
CA THR A 137 -2.32 -0.55 -0.85
C THR A 137 -2.77 0.51 0.16
N MET A 138 -4.01 1.00 0.05
CA MET A 138 -4.58 1.94 1.02
C MET A 138 -4.78 1.29 2.39
N TRP A 139 -5.23 0.04 2.44
CA TRP A 139 -5.26 -0.74 3.67
C TRP A 139 -3.87 -0.86 4.32
N THR A 140 -2.82 -1.01 3.52
CA THR A 140 -1.44 -1.04 4.01
C THR A 140 -1.00 0.30 4.61
N VAL A 141 -1.33 1.42 3.95
CA VAL A 141 -1.13 2.78 4.48
C VAL A 141 -1.82 2.93 5.85
N LEU A 142 -3.09 2.55 5.93
CA LEU A 142 -3.89 2.60 7.15
C LEU A 142 -3.31 1.73 8.28
N GLN A 143 -2.89 0.50 7.98
CA GLN A 143 -2.22 -0.37 8.96
C GLN A 143 -0.93 0.23 9.52
N GLN A 144 -0.26 1.06 8.72
CA GLN A 144 0.99 1.69 9.11
C GLN A 144 0.72 2.98 9.91
N GLU A 145 -0.29 3.77 9.56
CA GLU A 145 -0.61 5.00 10.28
C GLU A 145 -1.36 4.75 11.59
N VAL A 146 -2.25 3.75 11.64
CA VAL A 146 -3.10 3.48 12.82
C VAL A 146 -2.38 2.59 13.83
N LYS A 147 -1.98 3.17 14.98
CA LYS A 147 -1.52 2.41 16.15
C LYS A 147 -2.64 1.46 16.61
N GLY A 148 -2.34 0.17 16.75
CA GLY A 148 -3.32 -0.86 17.13
C GLY A 148 -3.78 -1.76 15.97
N MET A 149 -3.64 -1.34 14.71
CA MET A 149 -3.82 -2.26 13.57
C MET A 149 -2.72 -3.32 13.47
N ARG A 150 -1.56 -3.04 14.07
CA ARG A 150 -0.33 -3.83 13.89
C ARG A 150 -0.21 -5.07 14.77
N SER A 151 -1.01 -5.20 15.84
CA SER A 151 -1.01 -6.41 16.67
C SER A 151 -2.08 -6.39 17.73
N ALA A 152 -2.88 -7.45 17.77
CA ALA A 152 -3.66 -7.81 18.94
C ALA A 152 -3.66 -9.30 19.20
N ARG A 153 -4.00 -9.65 20.43
CA ARG A 153 -4.21 -11.04 20.84
C ARG A 153 -5.70 -11.36 20.70
N TYR A 154 -6.00 -12.49 20.09
CA TYR A 154 -7.35 -13.02 20.09
C TYR A 154 -7.75 -13.44 21.49
N ARG A 155 -9.04 -13.30 21.79
CA ARG A 155 -9.70 -13.88 22.95
C ARG A 155 -10.71 -14.91 22.46
N ALA A 156 -10.80 -16.03 23.15
CA ALA A 156 -11.81 -17.03 22.88
C ALA A 156 -13.15 -16.58 23.47
N HIS A 157 -14.20 -16.54 22.65
CA HIS A 157 -15.59 -16.34 23.03
C HIS A 157 -16.40 -17.54 22.53
N GLY A 158 -16.57 -18.54 23.40
CA GLY A 158 -17.11 -19.85 23.01
C GLY A 158 -16.19 -20.55 22.01
N ALA A 159 -16.74 -20.99 20.87
CA ALA A 159 -16.00 -21.66 19.80
C ALA A 159 -15.33 -20.70 18.79
N ILE A 160 -15.40 -19.38 19.03
CA ILE A 160 -14.89 -18.36 18.11
C ILE A 160 -13.78 -17.56 18.79
N TRP A 161 -12.65 -17.42 18.11
CA TRP A 161 -11.59 -16.51 18.50
C TRP A 161 -11.79 -15.16 17.84
N GLN A 162 -11.86 -14.10 18.65
CA GLN A 162 -12.04 -12.73 18.17
C GLN A 162 -11.04 -11.80 18.85
N ALA A 163 -10.44 -10.89 18.09
CA ALA A 163 -9.67 -9.80 18.67
C ALA A 163 -10.66 -8.72 19.16
N PRO A 164 -10.56 -8.22 20.40
CA PRO A 164 -11.49 -7.19 20.89
C PRO A 164 -11.29 -5.89 20.10
N VAL A 165 -12.36 -5.26 19.60
CA VAL A 165 -12.23 -3.88 19.07
C VAL A 165 -11.86 -2.97 20.23
N GLN A 166 -10.66 -2.41 20.17
CA GLN A 166 -10.13 -1.52 21.20
C GLN A 166 -10.47 -0.06 20.92
N ALA A 167 -10.63 0.29 19.64
CA ALA A 167 -10.95 1.65 19.22
C ALA A 167 -11.67 1.65 17.87
N THR A 168 -12.37 2.74 17.61
CA THR A 168 -12.85 3.09 16.27
C THR A 168 -12.06 4.31 15.81
N VAL A 169 -11.46 4.25 14.62
CA VAL A 169 -10.64 5.34 14.07
C VAL A 169 -11.30 5.87 12.81
N ARG A 170 -11.51 7.19 12.78
CA ARG A 170 -11.95 7.90 11.59
C ARG A 170 -10.74 8.20 10.70
N VAL A 171 -10.91 8.01 9.41
CA VAL A 171 -9.87 8.20 8.39
C VAL A 171 -10.32 9.23 7.36
N SER A 172 -9.38 9.78 6.61
CA SER A 172 -9.65 10.77 5.55
C SER A 172 -10.18 10.14 4.25
N TRP A 173 -10.08 8.83 4.12
CA TRP A 173 -10.53 8.08 2.95
C TRP A 173 -12.04 8.16 2.75
N ASP A 174 -12.45 8.48 1.53
CA ASP A 174 -13.83 8.52 1.09
C ASP A 174 -14.09 7.37 0.10
N ALA A 175 -14.80 6.34 0.58
CA ALA A 175 -15.10 5.16 -0.22
C ALA A 175 -16.14 5.46 -1.31
N LEU A 176 -17.06 6.40 -1.09
CA LEU A 176 -18.04 6.80 -2.09
C LEU A 176 -17.35 7.51 -3.26
N LEU A 177 -16.49 8.50 -2.97
CA LEU A 177 -15.69 9.19 -3.97
C LEU A 177 -14.82 8.21 -4.76
N ALA A 178 -14.10 7.30 -4.09
CA ALA A 178 -13.25 6.32 -4.76
C ALA A 178 -14.03 5.41 -5.72
N ARG A 179 -15.26 4.99 -5.35
CA ARG A 179 -16.15 4.21 -6.23
C ARG A 179 -16.62 5.01 -7.44
N GLN A 180 -17.09 6.24 -7.23
CA GLN A 180 -17.54 7.12 -8.30
C GLN A 180 -16.42 7.40 -9.31
N LEU A 181 -15.21 7.69 -8.81
CA LEU A 181 -14.02 7.87 -9.65
C LEU A 181 -13.69 6.59 -10.43
N THR A 182 -13.70 5.42 -9.80
CA THR A 182 -13.39 4.15 -10.47
C THR A 182 -14.34 3.87 -11.65
N GLN A 183 -15.62 4.18 -11.50
CA GLN A 183 -16.61 4.06 -12.57
C GLN A 183 -16.36 5.08 -13.69
N GLY A 184 -15.98 6.30 -13.31
CA GLY A 184 -15.65 7.42 -14.21
C GLY A 184 -14.26 7.37 -14.85
N ILE A 185 -13.40 6.41 -14.53
CA ILE A 185 -12.06 6.30 -15.14
C ILE A 185 -12.13 5.42 -16.40
N PRO A 186 -11.59 5.84 -17.56
CA PRO A 186 -11.42 4.95 -18.71
C PRO A 186 -10.37 3.87 -18.48
N LEU A 187 -10.37 2.79 -19.28
CA LEU A 187 -9.33 1.75 -19.18
C LEU A 187 -7.93 2.35 -19.35
N GLY A 188 -7.02 1.98 -18.45
CA GLY A 188 -5.66 2.48 -18.42
C GLY A 188 -5.45 3.72 -17.56
N GLY A 189 -6.49 4.32 -16.99
CA GLY A 189 -6.41 5.53 -16.18
C GLY A 189 -6.19 5.26 -14.69
N ALA A 190 -5.73 6.28 -13.98
CA ALA A 190 -5.67 6.32 -12.52
C ALA A 190 -5.95 7.74 -12.01
N VAL A 191 -6.50 7.84 -10.80
CA VAL A 191 -6.76 9.12 -10.13
C VAL A 191 -6.26 9.02 -8.70
N TRP A 192 -5.59 10.06 -8.22
CA TRP A 192 -5.30 10.30 -6.81
C TRP A 192 -5.87 11.65 -6.42
N VAL A 193 -6.52 11.73 -5.26
CA VAL A 193 -7.12 12.97 -4.73
C VAL A 193 -6.62 13.18 -3.30
N GLU A 194 -5.97 14.32 -3.10
CA GLU A 194 -5.55 14.83 -1.81
C GLU A 194 -6.34 16.10 -1.49
N GLY A 195 -6.96 16.15 -0.32
CA GLY A 195 -7.63 17.35 0.20
C GLY A 195 -6.66 18.24 0.98
N GLY A 196 -7.18 19.35 1.48
CA GLY A 196 -6.45 20.22 2.41
C GLY A 196 -5.80 19.43 3.57
N GLN A 197 -4.68 19.96 4.06
CA GLN A 197 -3.91 19.42 5.19
C GLN A 197 -3.32 18.01 4.94
N GLY A 198 -3.16 17.60 3.67
CA GLY A 198 -2.55 16.32 3.29
C GLY A 198 -3.51 15.14 3.36
N ALA A 199 -4.82 15.37 3.48
CA ALA A 199 -5.81 14.30 3.63
C ALA A 199 -5.92 13.47 2.34
N ILE A 200 -5.57 12.19 2.38
CA ILE A 200 -5.76 11.26 1.25
C ILE A 200 -7.26 10.94 1.15
N ARG A 201 -7.95 11.57 0.19
CA ARG A 201 -9.40 11.46 0.03
C ARG A 201 -9.80 10.24 -0.79
N ALA A 202 -9.14 10.03 -1.93
CA ALA A 202 -9.44 8.90 -2.79
C ALA A 202 -8.26 8.51 -3.68
N ALA A 203 -8.22 7.24 -4.05
CA ALA A 203 -7.29 6.70 -5.02
C ALA A 203 -8.01 5.60 -5.84
N ALA A 204 -8.04 5.76 -7.16
CA ALA A 204 -8.79 4.89 -8.05
C ALA A 204 -7.95 4.52 -9.29
N THR A 205 -8.10 3.29 -9.77
CA THR A 205 -7.40 2.79 -10.96
C THR A 205 -8.32 1.92 -11.79
N ARG A 206 -8.17 1.93 -13.11
CA ARG A 206 -8.89 1.00 -14.00
C ARG A 206 -7.95 0.34 -15.02
N PRO A 207 -7.84 -0.99 -15.05
CA PRO A 207 -8.45 -1.96 -14.13
C PRO A 207 -7.95 -1.79 -12.69
N SER A 208 -8.77 -2.19 -11.72
CA SER A 208 -8.46 -2.08 -10.30
C SER A 208 -7.22 -2.92 -9.92
N GLY A 209 -6.54 -2.51 -8.85
CA GLY A 209 -5.41 -3.27 -8.30
C GLY A 209 -4.07 -3.06 -9.00
N ARG A 210 -3.97 -2.19 -10.02
CA ARG A 210 -2.65 -1.82 -10.56
C ARG A 210 -1.91 -0.89 -9.60
N GLN A 211 -0.63 -1.20 -9.36
CA GLN A 211 0.32 -0.35 -8.60
C GLN A 211 0.63 0.98 -9.29
N LYS A 212 -0.12 1.41 -10.32
CA LYS A 212 0.18 2.62 -11.12
C LYS A 212 0.38 3.88 -10.29
N LEU A 213 -0.37 4.02 -9.19
CA LEU A 213 -0.24 5.18 -8.30
C LEU A 213 1.06 5.17 -7.48
N TRP A 214 1.62 3.98 -7.23
CA TRP A 214 2.83 3.76 -6.44
C TRP A 214 4.06 3.50 -7.30
N GLN A 215 3.89 3.35 -8.61
CA GLN A 215 4.98 3.12 -9.55
C GLN A 215 5.63 4.46 -9.88
N PRO A 216 6.95 4.60 -9.67
CA PRO A 216 7.65 5.81 -10.10
C PRO A 216 7.50 6.01 -11.61
N PHE A 217 7.29 7.26 -12.01
CA PHE A 217 7.26 7.70 -13.41
C PHE A 217 8.11 8.97 -13.57
N PRO A 218 8.57 9.30 -14.79
CA PRO A 218 9.29 10.54 -15.04
C PRO A 218 8.44 11.75 -14.63
N ALA A 219 8.98 12.59 -13.74
CA ALA A 219 8.32 13.80 -13.29
C ALA A 219 8.08 14.77 -14.44
N ASP A 220 9.02 14.86 -15.39
CA ASP A 220 8.98 15.71 -16.57
C ASP A 220 8.50 17.13 -16.21
N MET A 221 7.54 17.66 -16.96
CA MET A 221 6.93 18.98 -16.71
C MET A 221 6.06 19.01 -15.46
N GLY A 222 5.83 17.89 -14.78
CA GLY A 222 4.96 17.80 -13.62
C GLY A 222 5.43 18.62 -12.42
N LEU A 223 6.72 18.93 -12.32
CA LEU A 223 7.24 19.75 -11.22
C LEU A 223 7.43 21.23 -11.60
N VAL A 224 7.04 21.66 -12.80
CA VAL A 224 7.23 23.05 -13.22
C VAL A 224 6.54 24.03 -12.26
N PRO A 225 5.23 23.90 -11.93
CA PRO A 225 4.59 24.84 -11.02
C PRO A 225 5.22 24.92 -9.62
N PRO A 226 5.46 23.80 -8.89
CA PRO A 226 6.05 23.89 -7.56
C PRO A 226 7.50 24.42 -7.62
N LEU A 227 8.30 24.06 -8.62
CA LEU A 227 9.65 24.62 -8.77
C LEU A 227 9.62 26.12 -9.11
N LEU A 228 8.66 26.58 -9.90
CA LEU A 228 8.51 27.99 -10.19
C LEU A 228 8.15 28.80 -8.93
N ALA A 229 7.28 28.23 -8.08
CA ALA A 229 6.95 28.82 -6.79
C ALA A 229 8.17 28.91 -5.89
N GLU A 230 8.96 27.83 -5.77
CA GLU A 230 10.23 27.86 -5.03
C GLU A 230 11.17 28.94 -5.60
N ALA A 231 11.31 29.04 -6.93
CA ALA A 231 12.18 30.03 -7.56
C ALA A 231 11.75 31.49 -7.31
N LEU A 232 10.45 31.76 -7.11
CA LEU A 232 9.93 33.09 -6.77
C LEU A 232 10.39 33.56 -5.39
N THR A 233 10.83 32.65 -4.51
CA THR A 233 11.38 33.02 -3.20
C THR A 233 12.78 33.60 -3.26
N GLU A 234 13.45 33.48 -4.41
CA GLU A 234 14.79 34.00 -4.65
C GLU A 234 14.75 35.10 -5.73
N PRO A 235 14.65 36.40 -5.35
CA PRO A 235 14.52 37.51 -6.29
C PRO A 235 15.67 37.61 -7.31
N THR A 236 16.84 37.08 -6.97
CA THR A 236 18.02 37.00 -7.85
C THR A 236 17.79 36.12 -9.07
N LEU A 237 16.86 35.16 -9.00
CA LEU A 237 16.52 34.24 -10.08
C LEU A 237 15.52 34.81 -11.08
N TRP A 238 14.84 35.93 -10.76
CA TRP A 238 13.65 36.40 -11.49
C TRP A 238 13.84 37.68 -12.30
N LYS A 239 15.08 38.14 -12.51
CA LYS A 239 15.36 39.39 -13.25
C LYS A 239 14.95 39.40 -14.75
N ALA A 240 14.29 38.37 -15.27
CA ALA A 240 13.74 38.25 -16.63
C ALA A 240 12.78 37.04 -16.69
N PRO A 241 11.88 36.89 -17.68
CA PRO A 241 11.09 35.67 -17.83
C PRO A 241 12.03 34.47 -17.99
N ALA A 242 12.18 33.70 -16.92
CA ALA A 242 13.14 32.62 -16.84
C ALA A 242 12.46 31.29 -17.19
N SER A 243 12.86 30.68 -18.30
CA SER A 243 12.55 29.27 -18.56
C SER A 243 13.12 28.39 -17.43
N LEU A 244 12.53 27.21 -17.19
CA LEU A 244 13.08 26.25 -16.23
C LEU A 244 14.55 25.90 -16.49
N THR A 245 14.98 25.92 -17.76
CA THR A 245 16.40 25.72 -18.09
C THR A 245 17.28 26.86 -17.57
N GLN A 246 16.78 28.11 -17.59
CA GLN A 246 17.48 29.26 -17.01
C GLN A 246 17.44 29.23 -15.48
N ILE A 247 16.32 28.84 -14.88
CA ILE A 247 16.21 28.62 -13.43
C ILE A 247 17.24 27.56 -12.99
N GLY A 248 17.26 26.40 -13.68
CA GLY A 248 18.23 25.34 -13.41
C GLY A 248 19.69 25.75 -13.59
N ARG A 249 20.01 26.58 -14.59
CA ARG A 249 21.36 27.13 -14.77
C ARG A 249 21.75 28.08 -13.65
N ARG A 250 20.80 28.90 -13.16
CA ARG A 250 21.05 29.88 -12.10
C ARG A 250 21.16 29.23 -10.73
N TRP A 251 20.27 28.30 -10.39
CA TRP A 251 20.34 27.50 -9.16
C TRP A 251 21.55 26.56 -9.11
N GLY A 252 22.00 26.08 -10.28
CA GLY A 252 22.97 25.00 -10.33
C GLY A 252 22.43 23.72 -9.67
N ARG A 253 23.32 22.77 -9.38
CA ARG A 253 22.93 21.47 -8.80
C ARG A 253 22.54 21.56 -7.32
N SER A 254 23.17 22.42 -6.55
CA SER A 254 22.90 22.59 -5.12
C SER A 254 21.53 23.22 -4.91
N GLY A 255 21.22 24.34 -5.57
CA GLY A 255 19.93 25.01 -5.45
C GLY A 255 18.76 24.12 -5.88
N LEU A 256 18.92 23.36 -6.99
CA LEU A 256 17.89 22.38 -7.39
C LEU A 256 17.70 21.27 -6.35
N ARG A 257 18.78 20.80 -5.73
CA ARG A 257 18.68 19.76 -4.68
C ARG A 257 17.98 20.31 -3.44
N GLU A 258 18.28 21.54 -3.05
CA GLU A 258 17.62 22.24 -1.94
C GLU A 258 16.13 22.44 -2.24
N ALA A 259 15.78 22.89 -3.45
CA ALA A 259 14.38 23.02 -3.88
C ALA A 259 13.65 21.66 -3.88
N PHE A 260 14.28 20.60 -4.37
CA PHE A 260 13.70 19.25 -4.29
C PHE A 260 13.50 18.78 -2.85
N GLN A 261 14.45 19.07 -1.96
CA GLN A 261 14.32 18.75 -0.53
C GLN A 261 13.20 19.56 0.13
N ALA A 262 13.04 20.83 -0.21
CA ALA A 262 11.93 21.68 0.25
C ALA A 262 10.57 21.12 -0.20
N LEU A 263 10.50 20.60 -1.43
CA LEU A 263 9.33 19.90 -1.98
C LEU A 263 9.20 18.45 -1.52
N HIS A 264 10.08 17.99 -0.62
CA HIS A 264 10.08 16.62 -0.07
C HIS A 264 10.24 15.52 -1.12
N LEU A 265 10.97 15.83 -2.19
CA LEU A 265 11.35 14.91 -3.26
C LEU A 265 12.71 14.28 -2.95
N GLY A 266 12.81 12.95 -3.05
CA GLY A 266 14.07 12.25 -2.85
C GLY A 266 13.92 10.86 -2.22
N PRO A 267 15.03 10.24 -1.79
CA PRO A 267 15.01 8.87 -1.30
C PRO A 267 14.24 8.78 0.03
N GLY A 268 13.20 7.93 0.05
CA GLY A 268 12.38 7.73 1.24
C GLY A 268 10.97 7.28 0.92
N ALA A 269 10.11 7.26 1.92
CA ALA A 269 8.67 7.09 1.73
C ALA A 269 8.00 8.44 1.94
N THR A 270 7.14 8.84 1.01
CA THR A 270 6.35 10.08 1.10
C THR A 270 5.05 9.84 1.84
N VAL A 271 4.49 8.63 1.69
CA VAL A 271 3.31 8.19 2.43
C VAL A 271 3.71 7.09 3.39
N THR A 272 3.19 7.15 4.61
CA THR A 272 3.41 6.07 5.57
C THR A 272 2.79 4.77 5.04
N GLY A 273 3.56 3.69 4.97
CA GLY A 273 3.09 2.42 4.41
C GLY A 273 3.09 2.33 2.89
N GLN A 274 3.72 3.29 2.22
CA GLN A 274 4.14 3.15 0.84
C GLN A 274 4.93 1.83 0.62
N PRO A 275 4.60 1.04 -0.42
CA PRO A 275 5.16 -0.31 -0.59
C PRO A 275 6.62 -0.32 -1.05
N LEU A 276 7.04 0.69 -1.83
CA LEU A 276 8.39 0.81 -2.36
C LEU A 276 8.92 2.22 -2.06
N PRO A 277 10.15 2.38 -1.54
CA PRO A 277 10.72 3.70 -1.37
C PRO A 277 10.91 4.39 -2.73
N ASN A 278 10.87 5.71 -2.69
CA ASN A 278 11.16 6.56 -3.83
C ASN A 278 12.59 6.35 -4.30
N PRO A 279 12.83 6.41 -5.63
CA PRO A 279 14.18 6.34 -6.16
C PRO A 279 15.00 7.54 -5.66
N PRO A 280 16.33 7.38 -5.48
CA PRO A 280 17.19 8.50 -5.15
C PRO A 280 17.19 9.53 -6.28
N LEU A 281 17.43 10.79 -5.94
CA LEU A 281 17.62 11.85 -6.93
C LEU A 281 18.78 11.47 -7.86
N PRO A 282 18.60 11.53 -9.19
CA PRO A 282 19.62 11.08 -10.13
C PRO A 282 20.79 12.08 -10.17
N SER A 283 22.01 11.57 -10.33
CA SER A 283 23.23 12.38 -10.47
C SER A 283 23.35 13.00 -11.86
N LEU A 284 22.47 13.96 -12.20
CA LEU A 284 22.38 14.57 -13.54
C LEU A 284 22.84 16.03 -13.57
N SER A 285 23.03 16.59 -14.76
CA SER A 285 23.33 18.03 -14.92
C SER A 285 22.18 18.90 -14.39
N ALA A 286 22.48 20.12 -13.93
CA ALA A 286 21.44 21.04 -13.45
C ALA A 286 20.38 21.35 -14.52
N ALA A 287 20.79 21.44 -15.80
CA ALA A 287 19.88 21.65 -16.92
C ALA A 287 18.92 20.46 -17.13
N THR A 288 19.41 19.22 -16.95
CA THR A 288 18.58 18.01 -17.06
C THR A 288 17.60 17.91 -15.89
N LEU A 289 18.06 18.19 -14.67
CA LEU A 289 17.23 18.16 -13.46
C LEU A 289 16.11 19.21 -13.51
N ALA A 290 16.40 20.42 -13.99
CA ALA A 290 15.41 21.47 -14.05
C ALA A 290 14.31 21.23 -15.09
N GLN A 291 14.52 20.35 -16.06
CA GLN A 291 13.49 19.91 -17.00
C GLN A 291 12.61 18.78 -16.43
N GLY A 292 12.90 18.32 -15.20
CA GLY A 292 12.26 17.15 -14.58
C GLY A 292 12.53 15.82 -15.32
N ARG A 293 13.32 15.87 -16.41
CA ARG A 293 13.67 14.71 -17.22
C ARG A 293 14.60 13.81 -16.41
N ALA A 294 14.26 12.52 -16.41
CA ALA A 294 14.95 11.48 -15.64
C ALA A 294 14.89 11.63 -14.11
N LEU A 295 14.15 12.60 -13.57
CA LEU A 295 13.68 12.55 -12.19
C LEU A 295 12.45 11.64 -12.14
N TRP A 296 12.47 10.65 -11.26
CA TRP A 296 11.37 9.70 -11.12
C TRP A 296 10.63 9.97 -9.83
N VAL A 297 9.30 10.09 -9.90
CA VAL A 297 8.43 10.36 -8.76
C VAL A 297 7.23 9.41 -8.78
N THR A 298 6.72 9.08 -7.60
CA THR A 298 5.41 8.44 -7.43
C THR A 298 4.28 9.47 -7.51
N VAL A 299 3.03 9.02 -7.68
CA VAL A 299 1.89 9.95 -7.70
C VAL A 299 1.75 10.71 -6.38
N PRO A 300 1.87 10.08 -5.20
CA PRO A 300 1.82 10.81 -3.94
C PRO A 300 2.96 11.82 -3.77
N GLU A 301 4.17 11.53 -4.26
CA GLU A 301 5.27 12.52 -4.29
C GLU A 301 4.91 13.74 -5.13
N LEU A 302 4.44 13.49 -6.36
CA LEU A 302 4.06 14.57 -7.25
C LEU A 302 2.95 15.40 -6.63
N VAL A 303 1.87 14.78 -6.14
CA VAL A 303 0.73 15.49 -5.53
C VAL A 303 1.15 16.26 -4.28
N SER A 304 1.97 15.64 -3.41
CA SER A 304 2.44 16.27 -2.18
C SER A 304 3.34 17.49 -2.45
N ALA A 305 4.10 17.51 -3.56
CA ALA A 305 4.87 18.69 -3.98
C ALA A 305 3.96 19.89 -4.32
N TYR A 306 2.69 19.65 -4.66
CA TYR A 306 1.69 20.71 -4.87
C TYR A 306 0.94 21.09 -3.59
N SER A 307 1.11 20.37 -2.48
CA SER A 307 0.40 20.65 -1.22
C SER A 307 0.47 22.12 -0.76
N PRO A 308 1.57 22.88 -0.97
CA PRO A 308 1.60 24.29 -0.57
C PRO A 308 0.56 25.18 -1.27
N PHE A 309 0.14 24.85 -2.50
CA PHE A 309 -0.84 25.62 -3.27
C PHE A 309 -2.22 25.67 -2.60
N ILE A 310 -2.58 24.66 -1.81
CA ILE A 310 -3.88 24.57 -1.13
C ILE A 310 -3.77 24.76 0.39
N ASN A 311 -2.55 24.88 0.93
CA ASN A 311 -2.25 24.91 2.36
C ASN A 311 -1.51 26.17 2.81
N GLN A 312 -1.75 27.30 2.14
CA GLN A 312 -1.19 28.61 2.49
C GLN A 312 0.35 28.59 2.55
N GLY A 313 0.98 27.92 1.58
CA GLY A 313 2.44 27.81 1.55
C GLY A 313 3.02 26.84 2.57
N ASN A 314 2.22 25.99 3.21
CA ASN A 314 2.74 24.90 4.04
C ASN A 314 2.75 23.60 3.25
N TRP A 315 3.88 22.90 3.28
CA TRP A 315 3.92 21.53 2.83
C TRP A 315 3.23 20.63 3.87
N MET A 316 2.31 19.79 3.40
CA MET A 316 1.55 18.87 4.23
C MET A 316 1.88 17.42 3.84
N PRO A 317 2.41 16.61 4.78
CA PRO A 317 2.60 15.18 4.50
C PRO A 317 1.25 14.51 4.20
N PRO A 318 1.18 13.64 3.17
CA PRO A 318 -0.03 12.88 2.91
C PRO A 318 -0.35 11.93 4.07
N THR A 319 -1.61 11.91 4.50
CA THR A 319 -2.08 11.04 5.59
C THR A 319 -3.48 10.52 5.36
N ALA A 320 -3.67 9.27 5.77
CA ALA A 320 -4.95 8.59 5.83
C ALA A 320 -5.71 8.88 7.14
N LEU A 321 -5.09 9.48 8.15
CA LEU A 321 -5.72 9.70 9.46
C LEU A 321 -6.53 10.97 9.51
N ARG A 322 -7.63 10.92 10.27
CA ARG A 322 -8.45 12.08 10.64
C ARG A 322 -8.55 12.18 12.17
N VAL A 323 -8.12 13.29 12.77
CA VAL A 323 -8.31 13.55 14.21
C VAL A 323 -9.27 14.72 14.37
N GLY A 324 -10.55 14.44 14.55
CA GLY A 324 -11.57 15.50 14.57
C GLY A 324 -11.54 16.30 13.25
N HIS A 325 -11.45 17.64 13.35
CA HIS A 325 -11.41 18.54 12.19
C HIS A 325 -10.01 18.76 11.58
N LEU A 326 -8.95 18.10 12.07
CA LEU A 326 -7.58 18.32 11.60
C LEU A 326 -6.84 16.98 11.41
N PRO A 327 -6.17 16.73 10.28
CA PRO A 327 -5.25 15.61 10.14
C PRO A 327 -3.94 15.89 10.91
N LEU A 328 -3.26 14.82 11.31
CA LEU A 328 -2.06 14.79 12.16
C LEU A 328 -0.79 15.32 11.47
N SER A 329 -0.89 15.74 10.22
CA SER A 329 0.24 16.18 9.43
C SER A 329 0.81 17.46 10.03
N ASN A 330 1.98 17.35 10.68
CA ASN A 330 2.71 18.52 11.15
C ASN A 330 3.06 19.38 9.93
N PRO A 331 2.49 20.59 9.78
CA PRO A 331 2.80 21.45 8.67
C PRO A 331 4.29 21.74 8.71
N ARG A 332 4.95 21.59 7.58
CA ARG A 332 6.30 22.11 7.41
C ARG A 332 6.15 23.41 6.63
N PRO A 333 6.71 24.53 7.12
CA PRO A 333 6.70 25.75 6.33
C PRO A 333 7.36 25.43 5.00
N ALA A 334 6.60 25.51 3.90
CA ALA A 334 7.27 25.67 2.62
C ALA A 334 7.81 27.11 2.62
N PRO A 335 8.92 27.37 1.93
CA PRO A 335 9.43 28.72 1.77
C PRO A 335 8.31 29.66 1.31
N SER A 336 8.38 30.92 1.75
CA SER A 336 7.39 31.99 1.58
C SER A 336 7.15 32.38 0.12
N ALA A 337 6.75 31.43 -0.71
CA ALA A 337 6.54 31.59 -2.12
C ALA A 337 5.18 32.21 -2.39
N ASP A 338 5.15 33.05 -3.41
CA ASP A 338 3.92 33.61 -3.94
C ASP A 338 3.21 32.54 -4.80
N PHE A 339 2.77 31.45 -4.16
CA PHE A 339 2.07 30.34 -4.81
C PHE A 339 0.83 30.82 -5.59
N ARG A 340 0.23 31.95 -5.16
CA ARG A 340 -0.85 32.61 -5.88
C ARG A 340 -0.41 33.12 -7.25
N GLN A 341 0.74 33.77 -7.33
CA GLN A 341 1.29 34.26 -8.60
C GLN A 341 1.47 33.11 -9.61
N VAL A 342 1.88 31.93 -9.14
CA VAL A 342 1.95 30.74 -10.00
C VAL A 342 0.55 30.26 -10.40
N LEU A 343 -0.40 30.15 -9.47
CA LEU A 343 -1.79 29.74 -9.78
C LEU A 343 -2.44 30.67 -10.82
N ASP A 344 -2.26 31.98 -10.68
CA ASP A 344 -2.82 32.99 -11.60
C ASP A 344 -2.27 32.86 -13.03
N SER A 345 -1.13 32.18 -13.19
CA SER A 345 -0.53 31.88 -14.50
C SER A 345 -0.95 30.54 -15.10
N LEU A 346 -1.62 29.67 -14.32
CA LEU A 346 -2.07 28.36 -14.80
C LEU A 346 -3.39 28.47 -15.56
N PRO A 347 -3.61 27.66 -16.61
CA PRO A 347 -4.95 27.46 -17.18
C PRO A 347 -5.94 27.10 -16.08
N SER A 348 -7.15 27.65 -16.13
CA SER A 348 -8.19 27.35 -15.15
C SER A 348 -9.55 27.18 -15.81
N GLU A 349 -10.41 26.43 -15.14
CA GLU A 349 -11.82 26.25 -15.47
C GLU A 349 -12.68 26.39 -14.23
N VAL A 350 -13.96 26.74 -14.41
CA VAL A 350 -14.94 26.80 -13.32
C VAL A 350 -15.73 25.50 -13.33
N VAL A 351 -15.63 24.74 -12.24
CA VAL A 351 -16.33 23.47 -12.04
C VAL A 351 -17.20 23.61 -10.80
N ASP A 352 -18.52 23.48 -10.95
CA ASP A 352 -19.51 23.62 -9.87
C ASP A 352 -19.32 24.89 -9.00
N GLY A 353 -18.86 25.98 -9.63
CA GLY A 353 -18.61 27.27 -8.99
C GLY A 353 -17.31 27.33 -8.17
N ASP A 354 -16.39 26.39 -8.35
CA ASP A 354 -15.02 26.43 -7.82
C ASP A 354 -14.03 26.58 -8.98
N THR A 355 -12.97 27.38 -8.79
CA THR A 355 -11.93 27.55 -9.80
C THR A 355 -10.92 26.41 -9.68
N VAL A 356 -10.79 25.61 -10.73
CA VAL A 356 -9.84 24.51 -10.82
C VAL A 356 -8.72 24.90 -11.79
N TYR A 357 -7.50 25.02 -11.26
CA TYR A 357 -6.29 25.25 -12.04
C TYR A 357 -5.74 23.93 -12.56
N LEU A 358 -5.31 23.92 -13.82
CA LEU A 358 -4.96 22.73 -14.56
C LEU A 358 -3.53 22.80 -15.08
N TRP A 359 -2.77 21.73 -14.89
CA TRP A 359 -1.40 21.62 -15.38
C TRP A 359 -1.13 20.28 -16.07
N GLN A 360 -0.77 20.33 -17.35
CA GLN A 360 -0.50 19.14 -18.14
C GLN A 360 0.91 18.58 -17.85
N VAL A 361 0.96 17.33 -17.37
CA VAL A 361 2.20 16.58 -17.08
C VAL A 361 2.59 15.75 -18.31
N GLY A 362 2.69 16.40 -19.47
CA GLY A 362 2.95 15.74 -20.75
C GLY A 362 1.96 14.59 -21.04
N PRO A 363 2.41 13.43 -21.55
CA PRO A 363 1.55 12.28 -21.78
C PRO A 363 1.19 11.51 -20.50
N GLN A 364 1.80 11.84 -19.36
CA GLN A 364 1.65 11.07 -18.12
C GLN A 364 0.33 11.36 -17.42
N GLY A 365 -0.14 12.61 -17.48
CA GLY A 365 -1.38 12.98 -16.83
C GLY A 365 -1.63 14.49 -16.73
N LEU A 366 -2.56 14.83 -15.86
CA LEU A 366 -3.03 16.17 -15.55
C LEU A 366 -3.02 16.36 -14.03
N VAL A 367 -2.44 17.46 -13.55
CA VAL A 367 -2.63 17.92 -12.17
C VAL A 367 -3.77 18.94 -12.17
N ALA A 368 -4.72 18.76 -11.28
CA ALA A 368 -5.81 19.70 -11.03
C ALA A 368 -5.71 20.21 -9.58
N ILE A 369 -5.86 21.52 -9.40
CA ILE A 369 -5.69 22.19 -8.11
C ILE A 369 -6.90 23.08 -7.89
N SER A 370 -7.57 22.95 -6.74
CA SER A 370 -8.47 24.00 -6.25
C SER A 370 -7.93 24.50 -4.91
N SER A 371 -7.76 25.81 -4.79
CA SER A 371 -7.49 26.49 -3.52
C SER A 371 -8.75 27.14 -2.93
N GLY A 372 -9.90 26.97 -3.59
CA GLY A 372 -11.18 27.62 -3.26
C GLY A 372 -11.97 26.88 -2.19
N ARG A 373 -13.23 26.51 -2.48
CA ARG A 373 -14.11 25.83 -1.51
C ARG A 373 -13.73 24.37 -1.32
N ALA A 374 -13.46 23.65 -2.41
CA ALA A 374 -13.17 22.22 -2.36
C ALA A 374 -11.78 21.92 -1.77
N ARG A 375 -10.81 22.82 -1.94
CA ARG A 375 -9.41 22.72 -1.46
C ARG A 375 -8.78 21.35 -1.69
N PHE A 376 -8.33 21.09 -2.92
CA PHE A 376 -7.78 19.79 -3.30
C PHE A 376 -6.65 19.88 -4.33
N ILE A 377 -5.88 18.80 -4.40
CA ILE A 377 -5.00 18.48 -5.51
C ILE A 377 -5.38 17.09 -6.01
N ALA A 378 -5.61 16.96 -7.32
CA ALA A 378 -5.85 15.69 -7.96
C ALA A 378 -4.83 15.44 -9.07
N PHE A 379 -4.34 14.21 -9.17
CA PHE A 379 -3.57 13.77 -10.32
C PHE A 379 -4.38 12.74 -11.11
N LEU A 380 -4.66 13.07 -12.37
CA LEU A 380 -5.36 12.22 -13.32
C LEU A 380 -4.34 11.65 -14.30
N ALA A 381 -4.00 10.37 -14.15
CA ALA A 381 -2.96 9.70 -14.93
C ALA A 381 -3.53 8.99 -16.17
N GLY A 382 -2.77 9.01 -17.26
CA GLY A 382 -3.09 8.30 -18.50
C GLY A 382 -4.45 8.70 -19.05
N SER A 383 -5.31 7.72 -19.37
CA SER A 383 -6.64 7.98 -19.93
C SER A 383 -7.59 8.69 -18.98
N ALA A 384 -7.27 8.79 -17.68
CA ALA A 384 -8.04 9.63 -16.76
C ALA A 384 -7.87 11.13 -17.06
N ALA A 385 -6.69 11.56 -17.56
CA ALA A 385 -6.47 12.95 -17.93
C ALA A 385 -7.41 13.40 -19.05
N GLY A 386 -7.63 12.55 -20.06
CA GLY A 386 -8.59 12.80 -21.14
C GLY A 386 -10.06 12.72 -20.71
N ALA A 387 -10.34 12.30 -19.46
CA ALA A 387 -11.67 12.25 -18.88
C ALA A 387 -11.86 13.31 -17.77
N SER A 388 -11.00 14.34 -17.71
CA SER A 388 -11.03 15.39 -16.68
C SER A 388 -12.41 16.06 -16.57
N ALA A 389 -13.04 16.42 -17.70
CA ALA A 389 -14.36 17.05 -17.74
C ALA A 389 -15.47 16.21 -17.07
N ARG A 390 -15.29 14.89 -16.96
CA ARG A 390 -16.19 14.00 -16.21
C ARG A 390 -15.77 13.81 -14.77
N LEU A 391 -14.47 13.75 -14.50
CA LEU A 391 -13.92 13.39 -13.19
C LEU A 391 -13.85 14.57 -12.22
N LEU A 392 -13.56 15.77 -12.70
CA LEU A 392 -13.41 16.96 -11.87
C LEU A 392 -14.72 17.39 -11.20
N PRO A 393 -15.90 17.38 -11.86
CA PRO A 393 -17.17 17.65 -11.19
C PRO A 393 -17.44 16.71 -10.02
N ILE A 394 -17.11 15.42 -10.16
CA ILE A 394 -17.26 14.43 -9.08
C ILE A 394 -16.39 14.80 -7.87
N ILE A 395 -15.13 15.18 -8.11
CA ILE A 395 -14.19 15.58 -7.06
C ILE A 395 -14.65 16.87 -6.37
N VAL A 396 -15.04 17.88 -7.15
CA VAL A 396 -15.46 19.18 -6.62
C VAL A 396 -16.74 19.05 -5.80
N ALA A 397 -17.73 18.31 -6.30
CA ALA A 397 -18.99 18.10 -5.59
C ALA A 397 -18.79 17.40 -4.23
N ASP A 398 -17.94 16.37 -4.18
CA ASP A 398 -17.63 15.65 -2.94
C ASP A 398 -16.93 16.55 -1.92
N LEU A 399 -15.89 17.27 -2.36
CA LEU A 399 -15.03 18.05 -1.46
C LEU A 399 -15.62 19.42 -1.09
N SER A 400 -16.57 19.94 -1.87
CA SER A 400 -17.31 21.16 -1.54
C SER A 400 -18.49 20.91 -0.61
N SER A 401 -18.89 19.65 -0.44
CA SER A 401 -20.00 19.29 0.44
C SER A 401 -19.56 19.46 1.91
N PRO A 402 -20.37 20.12 2.77
CA PRO A 402 -20.07 20.17 4.19
C PRO A 402 -20.04 18.75 4.73
N VAL A 403 -18.89 18.35 5.29
CA VAL A 403 -18.76 17.04 5.92
C VAL A 403 -19.70 17.00 7.13
N PRO A 404 -20.67 16.07 7.20
CA PRO A 404 -21.66 16.03 8.26
C PRO A 404 -21.07 15.76 9.65
#